data_AF-A0A7V2S5M0-F1
#
_entry.id   AF-A0A7V2S5M0-F1
#
_cell.length_a   1.000
_cell.length_b   1.000
_cell.length_c   1.000
_cell.angle_alpha   90.00
_cell.angle_beta   90.00
_cell.angle_gamma   90.00
#
_symmetry.space_group_name_H-M   'P 1'
#
loop_
_entity.id
_entity.type
_entity.pdbx_description
1 polymer ?
#
loop_
_entity_poly.entity_id
_entity_poly.type
_entity_poly.pdbx_seq_one_letter_code
_entity_poly.pdbx_strand_id
1 'polypeptide(L)'
;MINLSIVIVSVYFETIFDEKEVFSVLSSLYAYLNSQEIPYQVHMKPDDFSWMEPGESQENWIRAVLLQAEEVEQNTDAFAASNVDLISSAKQKQTDGILNSKTVLAILPANRMLDFNRLASHQHTTMSLLKGDEADQHMKKASAGIRVPLPGLFDLTAILDENISDMDSVWFEAGDGVHYIEMSSRDFLSIHTSIDRLSFSFPLSSLYLPEGTQMKADPHFADMRIQGRIEDLSDLPPMPGIALDILSLKSNRHACAKDLAEIVRKDPGLSAQVMGWANSAFYGYRGEIDSIETAISRVLGFDRVINLSLGIVLGNTLQVPSEGPLGLNNYWKQALLTANLAEKLSLKMNVQTRPVRGIVYLAGLLHNIGHLLLGHAFPPQFFVLNRFIEVNPHIQVSDIEKYVLGVTHEQIGAWLLKSWNLPAEICEATRWHHQEEYASPHAAYSNLIFLANHMLGSQFIGDSRPGTFPEAVLELLGLSKQDAESVWMTMDEFIPEVDSMARQLAA
;
A
#
# COMPACT_ATOMS: atom_id res chain seq x y z
N MET A 1 0.39 -6.33 17.55
CA MET A 1 1.16 -6.27 16.28
C MET A 1 0.70 -7.42 15.42
N ILE A 2 -0.13 -7.16 14.42
CA ILE A 2 -0.38 -8.13 13.34
C ILE A 2 0.75 -7.88 12.36
N ASN A 3 1.69 -8.81 12.30
CA ASN A 3 2.77 -8.83 11.30
C ASN A 3 2.11 -8.88 9.92
N LEU A 4 2.01 -7.73 9.23
CA LEU A 4 1.73 -7.65 7.80
C LEU A 4 3.01 -8.02 7.04
N SER A 5 3.50 -9.22 7.31
CA SER A 5 4.63 -9.83 6.65
C SER A 5 4.17 -10.31 5.27
N ILE A 6 4.22 -9.44 4.27
CA ILE A 6 4.13 -9.89 2.87
C ILE A 6 5.39 -10.71 2.61
N VAL A 7 5.23 -12.00 2.34
CA VAL A 7 6.35 -12.90 2.09
C VAL A 7 6.80 -12.74 0.64
N ILE A 8 7.60 -11.69 0.39
CA ILE A 8 8.56 -11.74 -0.70
C ILE A 8 9.75 -12.53 -0.17
N VAL A 9 10.09 -13.63 -0.83
CA VAL A 9 11.19 -14.55 -0.53
C VAL A 9 12.56 -13.96 -0.96
N SER A 10 12.60 -12.66 -1.21
CA SER A 10 13.75 -11.81 -0.99
C SER A 10 13.19 -10.40 -0.87
N VAL A 11 13.77 -9.60 0.00
CA VAL A 11 13.39 -8.23 0.31
C VAL A 11 12.25 -8.12 1.35
N TYR A 12 12.65 -7.64 2.54
CA TYR A 12 11.85 -7.04 3.61
C TYR A 12 11.42 -7.94 4.78
N PHE A 13 12.37 -8.42 5.58
CA PHE A 13 12.11 -8.69 7.00
C PHE A 13 13.20 -8.13 7.91
N GLU A 14 12.85 -7.15 8.75
CA GLU A 14 13.51 -6.94 10.05
C GLU A 14 12.93 -7.96 11.04
N THR A 15 13.21 -9.25 10.85
CA THR A 15 13.09 -10.18 11.98
C THR A 15 14.44 -10.14 12.68
N ILE A 16 14.50 -9.55 13.88
CA ILE A 16 15.70 -9.62 14.72
C ILE A 16 15.84 -11.09 15.16
N PHE A 17 16.63 -11.85 14.41
CA PHE A 17 17.03 -13.18 14.79
C PHE A 17 18.07 -13.10 15.92
N ASP A 18 17.99 -14.00 16.90
CA ASP A 18 19.09 -14.21 17.84
C ASP A 18 20.33 -14.68 17.06
N GLU A 19 21.55 -14.36 17.51
CA GLU A 19 22.82 -14.73 16.84
C GLU A 19 22.89 -16.24 16.54
N LYS A 20 22.29 -17.07 17.41
CA LYS A 20 22.20 -18.52 17.24
C LYS A 20 21.27 -18.93 16.10
N GLU A 21 20.18 -18.21 15.90
CA GLU A 21 19.24 -18.45 14.80
C GLU A 21 19.88 -18.02 13.48
N VAL A 22 20.52 -16.85 13.43
CA VAL A 22 21.29 -16.39 12.25
C VAL A 22 22.34 -17.41 11.82
N PHE A 23 23.11 -17.95 12.78
CA PHE A 23 24.13 -18.95 12.47
C PHE A 23 23.52 -20.25 11.92
N SER A 24 22.39 -20.68 12.46
CA SER A 24 21.65 -21.87 12.00
C SER A 24 21.10 -21.69 10.58
N VAL A 25 20.57 -20.49 10.29
CA VAL A 25 20.09 -20.07 8.98
C VAL A 25 21.18 -20.18 7.93
N LEU A 26 22.28 -19.45 8.12
CA LEU A 26 23.39 -19.41 7.16
C LEU A 26 24.03 -20.79 6.98
N SER A 27 24.16 -21.56 8.06
CA SER A 27 24.72 -22.92 8.00
C SER A 27 23.92 -23.84 7.08
N SER A 28 22.58 -23.75 7.12
CA SER A 28 21.69 -24.58 6.31
C SER A 28 21.77 -24.19 4.84
N LEU A 29 21.77 -22.88 4.55
CA LEU A 29 21.93 -22.33 3.21
C LEU A 29 23.27 -22.75 2.59
N TYR A 30 24.38 -22.53 3.31
CA TYR A 30 25.70 -22.87 2.80
C TYR A 30 25.90 -24.38 2.65
N ALA A 31 25.35 -25.20 3.55
CA ALA A 31 25.37 -26.65 3.37
C ALA A 31 24.66 -27.08 2.08
N TYR A 32 23.50 -26.48 1.78
CA TYR A 32 22.78 -26.72 0.54
C TYR A 32 23.58 -26.27 -0.69
N LEU A 33 24.07 -25.03 -0.72
CA LEU A 33 24.84 -24.51 -1.86
C LEU A 33 26.11 -25.34 -2.11
N ASN A 34 26.85 -25.69 -1.06
CA ASN A 34 28.03 -26.54 -1.18
C ASN A 34 27.69 -27.96 -1.69
N SER A 35 26.50 -28.50 -1.35
CA SER A 35 26.05 -29.81 -1.85
C SER A 35 25.75 -29.81 -3.35
N GLN A 36 25.51 -28.64 -3.94
CA GLN A 36 25.30 -28.49 -5.39
C GLN A 36 26.62 -28.39 -6.18
N GLU A 37 27.77 -28.31 -5.51
CA GLU A 37 29.11 -28.18 -6.13
C GLU A 37 29.24 -26.97 -7.09
N ILE A 38 28.55 -25.87 -6.80
CA ILE A 38 28.48 -24.68 -7.63
C ILE A 38 29.26 -23.50 -7.01
N PRO A 39 30.01 -22.72 -7.81
CA PRO A 39 30.68 -21.53 -7.31
C PRO A 39 29.67 -20.44 -6.94
N TYR A 40 29.87 -19.82 -5.79
CA TYR A 40 29.13 -18.65 -5.34
C TYR A 40 30.03 -17.73 -4.51
N GLN A 41 29.65 -16.47 -4.39
CA GLN A 41 30.29 -15.49 -3.52
C GLN A 41 29.30 -15.01 -2.46
N VAL A 42 29.82 -14.68 -1.28
CA VAL A 42 29.04 -14.11 -0.18
C VAL A 42 29.49 -12.67 0.03
N HIS A 43 28.54 -11.75 0.00
CA HIS A 43 28.75 -10.34 0.24
C HIS A 43 28.02 -9.92 1.52
N MET A 44 28.49 -8.88 2.19
CA MET A 44 27.77 -8.24 3.30
C MET A 44 27.06 -6.98 2.81
N LYS A 45 25.91 -6.68 3.38
CA LYS A 45 25.15 -5.48 3.11
C LYS A 45 25.99 -4.23 3.45
N PRO A 46 26.22 -3.33 2.48
CA PRO A 46 26.81 -2.03 2.76
C PRO A 46 25.89 -1.22 3.68
N ASP A 47 26.46 -0.46 4.62
CA ASP A 47 25.70 0.39 5.55
C ASP A 47 24.77 1.41 4.82
N ASP A 48 25.13 1.80 3.59
CA ASP A 48 24.42 2.80 2.78
C ASP A 48 23.47 2.18 1.72
N PHE A 49 23.21 0.87 1.77
CA PHE A 49 22.46 0.17 0.71
C PHE A 49 20.95 0.38 0.83
N SER A 50 20.41 1.32 0.03
CA SER A 50 18.97 1.51 -0.17
C SER A 50 18.47 0.69 -1.37
N TRP A 51 17.74 -0.38 -1.06
CA TRP A 51 17.01 -1.25 -1.99
C TRP A 51 15.93 -0.55 -2.85
N MET A 52 15.69 0.76 -2.69
CA MET A 52 14.40 1.38 -3.04
C MET A 52 14.43 2.38 -4.20
N GLU A 53 15.58 2.58 -4.85
CA GLU A 53 15.60 3.29 -6.13
C GLU A 53 15.51 2.27 -7.28
N PRO A 54 14.45 2.33 -8.12
CA PRO A 54 14.41 1.58 -9.37
C PRO A 54 15.62 1.97 -10.24
N GLY A 55 16.53 1.04 -10.54
CA GLY A 55 17.73 1.35 -11.33
C GLY A 55 18.78 0.26 -11.39
N GLU A 56 20.02 0.65 -11.73
CA GLU A 56 21.20 -0.21 -11.96
C GLU A 56 21.50 -1.16 -10.78
N SER A 57 21.13 -0.79 -9.55
CA SER A 57 21.37 -1.60 -8.36
C SER A 57 20.52 -2.87 -8.28
N GLN A 58 19.40 -2.95 -9.02
CA GLN A 58 18.48 -4.10 -8.99
C GLN A 58 18.60 -5.02 -10.23
N GLU A 59 19.40 -4.67 -11.22
CA GLU A 59 19.42 -5.37 -12.52
C GLU A 59 19.80 -6.86 -12.42
N ASN A 60 20.68 -7.18 -11.47
CA ASN A 60 21.14 -8.55 -11.23
C ASN A 60 20.45 -9.22 -10.04
N TRP A 61 19.47 -8.58 -9.40
CA TRP A 61 18.77 -9.17 -8.26
C TRP A 61 17.62 -10.03 -8.71
N ILE A 62 17.39 -11.13 -7.99
CA ILE A 62 16.19 -11.95 -8.10
C ILE A 62 15.40 -11.86 -6.81
N ARG A 63 14.08 -11.97 -6.95
CA ARG A 63 13.15 -12.12 -5.84
C ARG A 63 12.31 -13.35 -6.06
N ALA A 64 11.67 -13.80 -4.99
CA ALA A 64 10.76 -14.91 -5.06
C ALA A 64 9.44 -14.59 -4.36
N VAL A 65 8.34 -15.16 -4.84
CA VAL A 65 6.99 -14.89 -4.36
C VAL A 65 6.30 -16.22 -4.13
N LEU A 66 5.83 -16.45 -2.91
CA LEU A 66 5.17 -17.70 -2.56
C LEU A 66 3.67 -17.59 -2.87
N LEU A 67 3.20 -18.47 -3.75
CA LEU A 67 1.84 -18.46 -4.28
C LEU A 67 1.11 -19.76 -3.91
N GLN A 68 -0.19 -19.63 -3.66
CA GLN A 68 -1.10 -20.76 -3.60
C GLN A 68 -1.75 -20.91 -4.97
N ALA A 69 -1.54 -22.05 -5.63
CA ALA A 69 -2.20 -22.41 -6.87
C ALA A 69 -3.39 -23.34 -6.58
N GLU A 70 -4.54 -23.04 -7.17
CA GLU A 70 -5.78 -23.81 -7.06
C GLU A 70 -6.27 -24.18 -8.47
N GLU A 71 -6.60 -25.45 -8.67
CA GLU A 71 -7.11 -25.93 -9.96
C GLU A 71 -8.54 -25.42 -10.21
N VAL A 72 -8.76 -24.89 -11.41
CA VAL A 72 -10.09 -24.43 -11.83
C VAL A 72 -10.79 -25.57 -12.56
N GLU A 73 -11.91 -26.08 -12.02
CA GLU A 73 -12.76 -27.04 -12.76
C GLU A 73 -13.13 -26.46 -14.14
N GLN A 74 -12.83 -27.25 -15.18
CA GLN A 74 -13.05 -26.91 -16.58
C GLN A 74 -14.53 -26.57 -16.83
N ASN A 75 -14.83 -25.29 -17.04
CA ASN A 75 -16.01 -24.90 -17.79
C ASN A 75 -15.56 -24.00 -18.95
N THR A 76 -15.75 -24.52 -20.17
CA THR A 76 -14.98 -24.20 -21.38
C THR A 76 -15.30 -22.87 -22.06
N ASP A 77 -16.06 -21.97 -21.44
CA ASP A 77 -16.42 -20.66 -22.02
C ASP A 77 -15.75 -19.46 -21.33
N ALA A 78 -15.01 -19.66 -20.24
CA ALA A 78 -14.45 -18.55 -19.43
C ALA A 78 -13.11 -17.97 -19.96
N PHE A 79 -12.38 -18.70 -20.81
CA PHE A 79 -11.03 -18.30 -21.26
C PHE A 79 -11.02 -17.36 -22.48
N ALA A 80 -12.18 -17.08 -23.07
CA ALA A 80 -12.36 -16.06 -24.11
C ALA A 80 -13.04 -14.78 -23.59
N ALA A 81 -13.29 -14.71 -22.27
CA ALA A 81 -13.97 -13.59 -21.64
C ALA A 81 -12.96 -12.52 -21.22
N SER A 82 -13.40 -11.26 -21.13
CA SER A 82 -12.52 -10.14 -20.76
C SER A 82 -11.88 -10.41 -19.38
N ASN A 83 -10.73 -9.78 -19.08
CA ASN A 83 -10.10 -9.90 -17.74
C ASN A 83 -11.12 -9.65 -16.60
N VAL A 84 -12.13 -8.81 -16.84
CA VAL A 84 -13.25 -8.50 -15.94
C VAL A 84 -14.19 -9.69 -15.67
N ASP A 85 -14.44 -10.53 -16.68
CA ASP A 85 -15.36 -11.67 -16.59
C ASP A 85 -14.74 -12.85 -15.80
N LEU A 86 -13.44 -13.12 -16.03
CA LEU A 86 -12.67 -14.09 -15.25
C LEU A 86 -12.68 -13.75 -13.75
N ILE A 87 -12.61 -12.45 -13.42
CA ILE A 87 -12.60 -11.93 -12.05
C ILE A 87 -13.97 -12.06 -11.36
N SER A 88 -15.06 -11.83 -12.10
CA SER A 88 -16.42 -12.02 -11.57
C SER A 88 -16.66 -13.48 -11.15
N SER A 89 -16.12 -14.43 -11.92
CA SER A 89 -16.21 -15.87 -11.63
C SER A 89 -15.32 -16.32 -10.48
N ALA A 90 -14.15 -15.69 -10.26
CA ALA A 90 -13.25 -15.99 -9.13
C ALA A 90 -13.87 -15.61 -7.77
N LYS A 91 -14.63 -14.50 -7.70
CA LYS A 91 -15.42 -14.13 -6.50
C LYS A 91 -16.48 -15.17 -6.13
N GLN A 92 -17.03 -15.87 -7.14
CA GLN A 92 -18.11 -16.84 -6.97
C GLN A 92 -17.58 -18.24 -6.58
N LYS A 93 -16.35 -18.59 -7.01
CA LYS A 93 -15.71 -19.87 -6.68
C LYS A 93 -15.09 -19.94 -5.29
N GLN A 94 -14.84 -18.81 -4.63
CA GLN A 94 -14.30 -18.79 -3.26
C GLN A 94 -15.26 -19.41 -2.20
N THR A 95 -16.49 -19.74 -2.60
CA THR A 95 -17.53 -20.36 -1.76
C THR A 95 -17.76 -21.86 -1.99
N ASP A 96 -17.19 -22.48 -3.04
CA ASP A 96 -17.44 -23.89 -3.37
C ASP A 96 -16.15 -24.74 -3.34
N GLY A 97 -16.22 -25.86 -2.61
CA GLY A 97 -15.23 -26.93 -2.41
C GLY A 97 -13.90 -26.89 -3.17
N ILE A 98 -12.81 -26.63 -2.43
CA ILE A 98 -11.41 -26.72 -2.87
C ILE A 98 -11.05 -28.19 -3.16
N LEU A 99 -10.72 -28.52 -4.41
CA LEU A 99 -10.47 -29.90 -4.86
C LEU A 99 -8.99 -30.31 -4.90
N ASN A 100 -8.03 -29.37 -4.98
CA ASN A 100 -6.59 -29.56 -4.74
C ASN A 100 -5.87 -28.21 -4.75
N SER A 101 -5.08 -27.91 -3.72
CA SER A 101 -4.29 -26.68 -3.62
C SER A 101 -2.79 -27.01 -3.51
N LYS A 102 -1.94 -26.32 -4.28
CA LYS A 102 -0.48 -26.53 -4.31
C LYS A 102 0.29 -25.23 -4.12
N THR A 103 1.30 -25.27 -3.26
CA THR A 103 2.20 -24.13 -3.01
C THR A 103 3.29 -24.06 -4.09
N VAL A 104 3.46 -22.89 -4.70
CA VAL A 104 4.41 -22.64 -5.79
C VAL A 104 5.26 -21.40 -5.48
N LEU A 105 6.58 -21.52 -5.63
CA LEU A 105 7.52 -20.41 -5.50
C LEU A 105 7.83 -19.82 -6.89
N ALA A 106 7.32 -18.62 -7.18
CA ALA A 106 7.63 -17.91 -8.41
C ALA A 106 8.91 -17.08 -8.23
N ILE A 107 9.94 -17.32 -9.04
CA ILE A 107 11.24 -16.62 -8.95
C ILE A 107 11.43 -15.77 -10.21
N LEU A 108 11.75 -14.49 -10.03
CA LEU A 108 11.85 -13.52 -11.11
C LEU A 108 12.88 -12.43 -10.79
N PRO A 109 13.41 -11.72 -11.80
CA PRO A 109 14.26 -10.55 -11.57
C PRO A 109 13.54 -9.47 -10.74
N ALA A 110 14.26 -8.81 -9.85
CA ALA A 110 13.71 -7.80 -8.94
C ALA A 110 13.28 -6.52 -9.67
N ASN A 111 13.96 -6.17 -10.76
CA ASN A 111 13.62 -5.06 -11.65
C ASN A 111 12.42 -5.36 -12.57
N ARG A 112 11.56 -6.32 -12.19
CA ARG A 112 10.37 -6.73 -12.96
C ARG A 112 9.13 -6.88 -12.09
N MET A 113 8.00 -6.46 -12.66
CA MET A 113 6.67 -6.57 -12.07
C MET A 113 6.05 -7.93 -12.44
N LEU A 114 5.56 -8.65 -11.43
CA LEU A 114 4.89 -9.94 -11.59
C LEU A 114 3.49 -9.72 -12.15
N ASP A 115 3.13 -10.48 -13.19
CA ASP A 115 1.81 -10.49 -13.81
C ASP A 115 1.09 -11.81 -13.52
N PHE A 116 0.11 -11.75 -12.61
CA PHE A 116 -0.70 -12.92 -12.27
C PHE A 116 -1.47 -13.49 -13.45
N ASN A 117 -1.91 -12.65 -14.39
CA ASN A 117 -2.74 -13.12 -15.50
C ASN A 117 -1.90 -13.92 -16.49
N ARG A 118 -0.66 -13.50 -16.75
CA ARG A 118 0.29 -14.30 -17.55
C ARG A 118 0.59 -15.62 -16.85
N LEU A 119 0.87 -15.59 -15.56
CA LEU A 119 1.16 -16.79 -14.77
C LEU A 119 -0.02 -17.79 -14.77
N ALA A 120 -1.25 -17.30 -14.57
CA ALA A 120 -2.48 -18.11 -14.59
C ALA A 120 -2.77 -18.68 -15.99
N SER A 121 -2.49 -17.92 -17.06
CA SER A 121 -2.69 -18.37 -18.44
C SER A 121 -1.81 -19.58 -18.81
N HIS A 122 -0.64 -19.70 -18.19
CA HIS A 122 0.28 -20.82 -18.42
C HIS A 122 -0.09 -22.10 -17.64
N GLN A 123 -0.81 -21.98 -16.52
CA GLN A 123 -1.05 -23.10 -15.61
C GLN A 123 -2.51 -23.56 -15.51
N HIS A 124 -3.47 -22.83 -16.10
CA HIS A 124 -4.92 -23.10 -15.93
C HIS A 124 -5.35 -23.15 -14.45
N THR A 125 -4.65 -22.43 -13.59
CA THR A 125 -4.88 -22.36 -12.14
C THR A 125 -5.20 -20.94 -11.74
N THR A 126 -6.03 -20.78 -10.70
CA THR A 126 -6.13 -19.53 -9.96
C THR A 126 -4.98 -19.47 -8.97
N MET A 127 -4.25 -18.35 -8.95
CA MET A 127 -3.18 -18.14 -7.98
C MET A 127 -3.55 -17.07 -6.97
N SER A 128 -3.06 -17.17 -5.75
CA SER A 128 -3.15 -16.13 -4.72
C SER A 128 -1.83 -16.04 -3.97
N LEU A 129 -1.54 -14.88 -3.38
CA LEU A 129 -0.34 -14.69 -2.58
C LEU A 129 -0.51 -15.37 -1.22
N LEU A 130 0.49 -16.16 -0.80
CA LEU A 130 0.59 -16.64 0.58
C LEU A 130 1.31 -15.60 1.44
N LYS A 131 0.76 -15.30 2.62
CA LYS A 131 1.26 -14.23 3.50
C LYS A 131 1.55 -14.73 4.92
N GLY A 132 2.38 -13.96 5.63
CA GLY A 132 2.65 -14.10 7.06
C GLY A 132 2.93 -15.52 7.50
N ASP A 133 2.29 -15.91 8.60
CA ASP A 133 2.48 -17.20 9.26
C ASP A 133 2.18 -18.40 8.36
N GLU A 134 1.29 -18.26 7.37
CA GLU A 134 0.94 -19.32 6.43
C GLU A 134 2.10 -19.58 5.46
N ALA A 135 2.64 -18.54 4.85
CA ALA A 135 3.83 -18.65 4.02
C ALA A 135 5.04 -19.13 4.83
N ASP A 136 5.20 -18.66 6.08
CA ASP A 136 6.25 -19.10 6.99
C ASP A 136 6.19 -20.60 7.27
N GLN A 137 5.00 -21.19 7.43
CA GLN A 137 4.86 -22.63 7.64
C GLN A 137 5.44 -23.45 6.48
N HIS A 138 5.31 -22.96 5.25
CA HIS A 138 5.86 -23.63 4.07
C HIS A 138 7.38 -23.49 3.94
N MET A 139 7.97 -22.45 4.53
CA MET A 139 9.41 -22.19 4.45
C MET A 139 10.21 -22.69 5.68
N LYS A 140 9.52 -23.10 6.76
CA LYS A 140 10.15 -23.60 8.01
C LYS A 140 10.87 -24.95 7.92
N LYS A 141 10.75 -25.71 6.83
CA LYS A 141 11.48 -26.99 6.66
C LYS A 141 13.00 -26.78 6.65
N ALA A 142 13.47 -25.61 6.23
CA ALA A 142 14.84 -25.17 6.46
C ALA A 142 14.88 -24.37 7.76
N SER A 143 15.85 -24.68 8.63
CA SER A 143 16.08 -24.06 9.93
C SER A 143 15.81 -22.55 9.94
N ALA A 144 14.84 -22.10 10.76
CA ALA A 144 14.62 -20.71 11.17
C ALA A 144 14.46 -19.63 10.06
N GLY A 145 13.35 -19.63 9.31
CA GLY A 145 12.91 -18.40 8.64
C GLY A 145 13.74 -17.94 7.42
N ILE A 146 14.57 -18.83 6.86
CA ILE A 146 15.30 -18.56 5.61
C ILE A 146 14.29 -18.30 4.50
N ARG A 147 14.42 -17.16 3.83
CA ARG A 147 13.60 -16.78 2.68
C ARG A 147 14.54 -16.47 1.52
N VAL A 148 14.93 -17.54 0.83
CA VAL A 148 15.83 -17.50 -0.33
C VAL A 148 15.14 -18.07 -1.57
N PRO A 149 15.49 -17.62 -2.80
CA PRO A 149 14.97 -18.15 -4.06
C PRO A 149 15.59 -19.51 -4.42
N LEU A 150 15.61 -20.46 -3.47
CA LEU A 150 16.13 -21.82 -3.63
C LEU A 150 15.04 -22.84 -3.24
N PRO A 151 14.14 -23.20 -4.17
CA PRO A 151 13.01 -24.09 -3.90
C PRO A 151 13.43 -25.45 -3.32
N GLY A 152 14.57 -25.98 -3.76
CA GLY A 152 15.11 -27.27 -3.29
C GLY A 152 15.48 -27.28 -1.81
N LEU A 153 15.79 -26.12 -1.22
CA LEU A 153 16.04 -25.99 0.22
C LEU A 153 14.77 -26.22 1.05
N PHE A 154 13.60 -25.96 0.46
CA PHE A 154 12.29 -26.02 1.13
C PHE A 154 11.40 -27.16 0.66
N ASP A 155 11.85 -27.97 -0.31
CA ASP A 155 11.03 -29.00 -0.96
C ASP A 155 9.75 -28.40 -1.57
N LEU A 156 9.89 -27.20 -2.17
CA LEU A 156 8.82 -26.46 -2.81
C LEU A 156 8.88 -26.64 -4.34
N THR A 157 7.71 -26.72 -4.96
CA THR A 157 7.63 -26.53 -6.40
C THR A 157 7.81 -25.07 -6.77
N ALA A 158 8.41 -24.80 -7.91
CA ALA A 158 8.73 -23.45 -8.34
C ALA A 158 8.45 -23.23 -9.82
N ILE A 159 8.51 -21.97 -10.21
CA ILE A 159 8.50 -21.50 -11.59
C ILE A 159 9.57 -20.41 -11.69
N LEU A 160 10.38 -20.45 -12.73
CA LEU A 160 11.39 -19.44 -13.01
C LEU A 160 10.95 -18.52 -14.15
N ASP A 161 11.16 -17.23 -13.98
CA ASP A 161 10.99 -16.29 -15.10
C ASP A 161 12.11 -16.50 -16.12
N GLU A 162 11.75 -16.58 -17.40
CA GLU A 162 12.72 -16.84 -18.48
C GLU A 162 13.81 -15.77 -18.57
N ASN A 163 13.51 -14.52 -18.17
CA ASN A 163 14.41 -13.37 -18.22
C ASN A 163 15.60 -13.50 -17.24
N ILE A 164 15.57 -14.47 -16.30
CA ILE A 164 16.75 -14.79 -15.48
C ILE A 164 17.92 -15.28 -16.35
N SER A 165 17.62 -15.89 -17.50
CA SER A 165 18.62 -16.39 -18.44
C SER A 165 19.43 -15.27 -19.11
N ASP A 166 18.90 -14.05 -19.12
CA ASP A 166 19.52 -12.89 -19.77
C ASP A 166 20.45 -12.11 -18.82
N MET A 167 20.47 -12.48 -17.53
CA MET A 167 21.32 -11.87 -16.51
C MET A 167 22.74 -12.44 -16.57
N ASP A 168 23.76 -11.64 -16.28
CA ASP A 168 25.14 -12.15 -16.16
C ASP A 168 25.35 -12.88 -14.82
N SER A 169 24.82 -12.29 -13.75
CA SER A 169 24.85 -12.83 -12.39
C SER A 169 23.48 -12.70 -11.73
N VAL A 170 23.22 -13.54 -10.73
CA VAL A 170 22.03 -13.43 -9.89
C VAL A 170 22.44 -13.15 -8.45
N TRP A 171 21.70 -12.23 -7.84
CA TRP A 171 21.90 -11.76 -6.48
C TRP A 171 20.63 -12.00 -5.67
N PHE A 172 20.78 -12.55 -4.46
CA PHE A 172 19.66 -12.70 -3.53
C PHE A 172 20.10 -12.65 -2.08
N GLU A 173 19.15 -12.34 -1.19
CA GLU A 173 19.37 -12.29 0.25
C GLU A 173 19.55 -13.69 0.85
N ALA A 174 20.52 -13.87 1.74
CA ALA A 174 20.78 -15.12 2.45
C ALA A 174 19.72 -15.46 3.53
N GLY A 175 18.81 -14.52 3.81
CA GLY A 175 17.70 -14.68 4.76
C GLY A 175 17.99 -14.19 6.19
N ASP A 176 19.13 -13.55 6.43
CA ASP A 176 19.52 -12.98 7.72
C ASP A 176 19.53 -11.44 7.73
N GLY A 177 19.07 -10.80 6.65
CA GLY A 177 19.06 -9.35 6.49
C GLY A 177 20.44 -8.70 6.26
N VAL A 178 21.53 -9.47 6.31
CA VAL A 178 22.91 -8.94 6.31
C VAL A 178 23.73 -9.48 5.16
N HIS A 179 23.57 -10.75 4.77
CA HIS A 179 24.38 -11.37 3.75
C HIS A 179 23.63 -11.53 2.43
N TYR A 180 24.39 -11.44 1.33
CA TYR A 180 23.91 -11.63 -0.03
C TYR A 180 24.73 -12.70 -0.73
N ILE A 181 24.06 -13.47 -1.58
CA ILE A 181 24.69 -14.49 -2.42
C ILE A 181 24.73 -13.98 -3.85
N GLU A 182 25.92 -14.03 -4.45
CA GLU A 182 26.14 -13.82 -5.88
C GLU A 182 26.56 -15.15 -6.52
N MET A 183 25.96 -15.49 -7.66
CA MET A 183 26.44 -16.57 -8.53
C MET A 183 26.12 -16.26 -9.99
N SER A 184 26.73 -16.98 -10.94
CA SER A 184 26.37 -16.80 -12.35
C SER A 184 24.92 -17.26 -12.59
N SER A 185 24.21 -16.59 -13.50
CA SER A 185 22.83 -17.00 -13.87
C SER A 185 22.80 -18.44 -14.40
N ARG A 186 23.83 -18.85 -15.16
CA ARG A 186 23.99 -20.22 -15.65
C ARG A 186 24.05 -21.23 -14.51
N ASP A 187 24.85 -20.95 -13.49
CA ASP A 187 24.99 -21.86 -12.36
C ASP A 187 23.68 -21.92 -11.56
N PHE A 188 23.04 -20.78 -11.32
CA PHE A 188 21.72 -20.74 -10.69
C PHE A 188 20.69 -21.58 -11.44
N LEU A 189 20.63 -21.47 -12.77
CA LEU A 189 19.72 -22.26 -13.61
C LEU A 189 20.08 -23.75 -13.61
N SER A 190 21.36 -24.11 -13.42
CA SER A 190 21.79 -25.50 -13.37
C SER A 190 21.30 -26.25 -12.12
N ILE A 191 21.09 -25.53 -11.01
CA ILE A 191 20.47 -26.06 -9.78
C ILE A 191 18.98 -26.40 -10.04
N HIS A 192 18.35 -25.69 -10.97
CA HIS A 192 16.91 -25.69 -11.19
C HIS A 192 16.49 -26.30 -12.54
N THR A 193 17.24 -27.29 -13.03
CA THR A 193 17.03 -27.90 -14.36
C THR A 193 15.66 -28.56 -14.55
N SER A 194 15.03 -29.01 -13.47
CA SER A 194 13.70 -29.63 -13.46
C SER A 194 12.54 -28.65 -13.31
N ILE A 195 12.82 -27.34 -13.20
CA ILE A 195 11.83 -26.30 -12.94
C ILE A 195 11.36 -25.65 -14.25
N ASP A 196 10.05 -25.45 -14.38
CA ASP A 196 9.46 -24.79 -15.53
C ASP A 196 9.94 -23.34 -15.66
N ARG A 197 10.23 -22.94 -16.89
CA ARG A 197 10.61 -21.56 -17.26
C ARG A 197 9.50 -20.93 -18.08
N LEU A 198 8.98 -19.80 -17.62
CA LEU A 198 7.84 -19.10 -18.19
C LEU A 198 8.10 -17.60 -18.27
N SER A 199 7.42 -16.90 -19.19
CA SER A 199 7.37 -15.43 -19.19
C SER A 199 6.14 -14.95 -18.45
N PHE A 200 6.31 -14.48 -17.21
CA PHE A 200 5.19 -14.01 -16.37
C PHE A 200 5.44 -12.64 -15.73
N SER A 201 6.46 -11.91 -16.19
CA SER A 201 6.78 -10.59 -15.68
C SER A 201 7.09 -9.59 -16.79
N PHE A 202 7.13 -8.30 -16.45
CA PHE A 202 7.50 -7.21 -17.34
C PHE A 202 8.46 -6.24 -16.66
N PRO A 203 9.36 -5.58 -17.43
CA PRO A 203 10.38 -4.73 -16.86
C PRO A 203 9.79 -3.46 -16.25
N LEU A 204 10.29 -3.07 -15.07
CA LEU A 204 9.86 -1.85 -14.36
C LEU A 204 10.11 -0.58 -15.17
N SER A 205 11.10 -0.59 -16.08
CA SER A 205 11.33 0.52 -17.03
C SER A 205 10.11 0.82 -17.91
N SER A 206 9.18 -0.12 -18.06
CA SER A 206 7.90 0.11 -18.75
C SER A 206 6.93 1.01 -17.98
N LEU A 207 7.11 1.14 -16.66
CA LEU A 207 6.32 2.02 -15.80
C LEU A 207 6.76 3.49 -15.91
N TYR A 208 8.07 3.69 -16.09
CA TYR A 208 8.74 5.00 -16.13
C TYR A 208 8.99 5.45 -17.56
N LEU A 209 7.93 5.85 -18.26
CA LEU A 209 8.07 6.44 -19.59
C LEU A 209 8.46 7.93 -19.49
N PRO A 210 9.37 8.42 -20.36
CA PRO A 210 9.74 9.83 -20.40
C PRO A 210 8.51 10.74 -20.59
N GLU A 211 8.52 11.91 -19.95
CA GLU A 211 7.44 12.90 -20.08
C GLU A 211 7.09 13.18 -21.55
N GLY A 212 5.78 13.22 -21.86
CA GLY A 212 5.28 13.40 -23.22
C GLY A 212 5.20 12.12 -24.06
N THR A 213 5.77 11.01 -23.60
CA THR A 213 5.56 9.70 -24.23
C THR A 213 4.20 9.17 -23.78
N GLN A 214 3.24 9.05 -24.70
CA GLN A 214 2.03 8.31 -24.39
C GLN A 214 2.41 6.86 -24.12
N MET A 215 2.04 6.35 -22.94
CA MET A 215 2.09 4.93 -22.70
C MET A 215 1.21 4.26 -23.73
N LYS A 216 1.83 3.59 -24.72
CA LYS A 216 1.08 2.69 -25.58
C LYS A 216 0.41 1.72 -24.63
N ALA A 217 -0.92 1.74 -24.60
CA ALA A 217 -1.67 0.84 -23.75
C ALA A 217 -1.17 -0.57 -24.07
N ASP A 218 -0.56 -1.23 -23.09
CA ASP A 218 -0.34 -2.66 -23.19
C ASP A 218 -1.72 -3.26 -23.53
N PRO A 219 -1.86 -3.96 -24.68
CA PRO A 219 -3.13 -4.52 -25.11
C PRO A 219 -3.83 -5.33 -24.02
N HIS A 220 -3.06 -5.92 -23.11
CA HIS A 220 -3.55 -6.68 -21.96
C HIS A 220 -4.38 -5.86 -20.96
N PHE A 221 -4.12 -4.55 -20.87
CA PHE A 221 -4.82 -3.62 -19.97
C PHE A 221 -5.74 -2.65 -20.72
N ALA A 222 -6.00 -2.86 -22.02
CA ALA A 222 -6.86 -1.95 -22.79
C ALA A 222 -8.25 -1.78 -22.16
N ASP A 223 -8.89 -2.89 -21.77
CA ASP A 223 -10.21 -2.89 -21.11
C ASP A 223 -10.18 -2.39 -19.65
N MET A 224 -8.97 -2.26 -19.09
CA MET A 224 -8.74 -1.80 -17.72
C MET A 224 -8.57 -0.27 -17.64
N ARG A 225 -8.37 0.40 -18.78
CA ARG A 225 -8.23 1.85 -18.83
C ARG A 225 -9.55 2.53 -18.46
N ILE A 226 -9.48 3.43 -17.47
CA ILE A 226 -10.66 4.17 -16.99
C ILE A 226 -10.52 5.68 -17.11
N GLN A 227 -9.35 6.19 -17.51
CA GLN A 227 -9.08 7.62 -17.59
C GLN A 227 -10.18 8.38 -18.37
N GLY A 228 -10.49 7.96 -19.60
CA GLY A 228 -11.51 8.62 -20.42
C GLY A 228 -12.94 8.45 -19.90
N ARG A 229 -13.21 7.48 -19.01
CA ARG A 229 -14.53 7.27 -18.40
C ARG A 229 -14.75 8.19 -17.21
N ILE A 230 -13.70 8.40 -16.41
CA ILE A 230 -13.80 9.14 -15.15
C ILE A 230 -13.53 10.65 -15.31
N GLU A 231 -12.90 11.07 -16.40
CA GLU A 231 -12.76 12.49 -16.77
C GLU A 231 -14.13 13.14 -17.09
N ASP A 232 -15.14 12.34 -17.43
CA ASP A 232 -16.52 12.82 -17.55
C ASP A 232 -17.15 12.96 -16.16
N LEU A 233 -17.47 14.19 -15.77
CA LEU A 233 -18.04 14.53 -14.47
C LEU A 233 -19.40 13.84 -14.22
N SER A 234 -20.08 13.34 -15.27
CA SER A 234 -21.35 12.62 -15.13
C SER A 234 -21.24 11.33 -14.32
N ASP A 235 -20.05 10.72 -14.30
CA ASP A 235 -19.83 9.41 -13.67
C ASP A 235 -19.39 9.52 -12.20
N LEU A 236 -19.20 10.74 -11.69
CA LEU A 236 -18.79 10.97 -10.30
C LEU A 236 -20.00 10.96 -9.34
N PRO A 237 -19.89 10.29 -8.18
CA PRO A 237 -20.97 10.25 -7.21
C PRO A 237 -21.27 11.65 -6.65
N PRO A 238 -22.55 11.98 -6.42
CA PRO A 238 -22.91 13.26 -5.81
C PRO A 238 -22.47 13.32 -4.35
N MET A 239 -22.22 14.53 -3.85
CA MET A 239 -21.91 14.73 -2.43
C MET A 239 -23.12 14.37 -1.56
N PRO A 240 -22.94 13.65 -0.43
CA PRO A 240 -24.03 13.35 0.49
C PRO A 240 -24.57 14.62 1.17
N GLY A 241 -25.88 14.65 1.43
CA GLY A 241 -26.55 15.80 2.05
C GLY A 241 -25.99 16.18 3.43
N ILE A 242 -25.57 15.20 4.25
CA ILE A 242 -24.95 15.46 5.55
C ILE A 242 -23.61 16.21 5.40
N ALA A 243 -22.82 15.93 4.35
CA ALA A 243 -21.57 16.68 4.12
C ALA A 243 -21.85 18.13 3.72
N LEU A 244 -22.92 18.39 2.95
CA LEU A 244 -23.36 19.76 2.64
C LEU A 244 -23.78 20.53 3.90
N ASP A 245 -24.49 19.87 4.82
CA ASP A 245 -24.84 20.44 6.13
C ASP A 245 -23.57 20.81 6.92
N ILE A 246 -22.59 19.90 6.97
CA ILE A 246 -21.31 20.12 7.67
C ILE A 246 -20.50 21.25 7.04
N LEU A 247 -20.40 21.31 5.70
CA LEU A 247 -19.71 22.38 4.98
C LEU A 247 -20.36 23.75 5.20
N SER A 248 -21.70 23.78 5.20
CA SER A 248 -22.47 24.98 5.49
C SER A 248 -22.20 25.46 6.93
N LEU A 249 -22.15 24.53 7.89
CA LEU A 249 -21.83 24.85 9.27
C LEU A 249 -20.40 25.35 9.44
N LYS A 250 -19.42 24.74 8.75
CA LYS A 250 -18.00 25.15 8.77
C LYS A 250 -17.80 26.58 8.25
N SER A 251 -18.65 27.03 7.33
CA SER A 251 -18.61 28.38 6.78
C SER A 251 -19.27 29.43 7.70
N ASN A 252 -19.98 28.99 8.74
CA ASN A 252 -20.68 29.87 9.67
C ASN A 252 -19.77 30.27 10.85
N ARG A 253 -19.39 31.56 10.92
CA ARG A 253 -18.54 32.11 11.99
C ARG A 253 -19.15 32.07 13.40
N HIS A 254 -20.46 31.82 13.50
CA HIS A 254 -21.18 31.75 14.77
C HIS A 254 -21.54 30.31 15.16
N ALA A 255 -21.11 29.31 14.39
CA ALA A 255 -21.34 27.91 14.71
C ALA A 255 -20.68 27.52 16.03
N CYS A 256 -21.35 26.67 16.80
CA CYS A 256 -20.87 26.15 18.07
C CYS A 256 -20.99 24.62 18.14
N ALA A 257 -20.43 24.04 19.20
CA ALA A 257 -20.44 22.59 19.42
C ALA A 257 -21.85 21.99 19.40
N LYS A 258 -22.87 22.73 19.86
CA LYS A 258 -24.26 22.30 19.83
C LYS A 258 -24.78 22.12 18.41
N ASP A 259 -24.47 23.06 17.51
CA ASP A 259 -24.93 23.00 16.11
C ASP A 259 -24.31 21.79 15.40
N LEU A 260 -23.02 21.53 15.64
CA LEU A 260 -22.37 20.35 15.09
C LEU A 260 -22.93 19.05 15.69
N ALA A 261 -23.21 19.03 16.99
CA ALA A 261 -23.83 17.90 17.64
C ALA A 261 -25.22 17.59 17.06
N GLU A 262 -25.99 18.60 16.65
CA GLU A 262 -27.29 18.43 15.98
C GLU A 262 -27.16 17.75 14.61
N ILE A 263 -26.13 18.09 13.83
CA ILE A 263 -25.85 17.43 12.55
C ILE A 263 -25.38 15.99 12.79
N VAL A 264 -24.42 15.79 13.68
CA VAL A 264 -23.87 14.45 14.01
C VAL A 264 -24.97 13.51 14.50
N ARG A 265 -25.93 14.00 15.31
CA ARG A 265 -27.07 13.20 15.79
C ARG A 265 -27.99 12.67 14.71
N LYS A 266 -27.98 13.24 13.49
CA LYS A 266 -28.76 12.73 12.37
C LYS A 266 -28.24 11.37 11.86
N ASP A 267 -26.97 11.06 12.16
CA ASP A 267 -26.31 9.82 11.77
C ASP A 267 -25.87 9.04 13.02
N PRO A 268 -26.53 7.92 13.34
CA PRO A 268 -26.17 7.09 14.51
C PRO A 268 -24.76 6.51 14.44
N GLY A 269 -24.25 6.20 13.24
CA GLY A 269 -22.90 5.67 13.04
C GLY A 269 -21.84 6.73 13.37
N LEU A 270 -21.99 7.93 12.79
CA LEU A 270 -21.13 9.07 13.08
C LEU A 270 -21.20 9.47 14.56
N SER A 271 -22.40 9.42 15.16
CA SER A 271 -22.58 9.67 16.59
C SER A 271 -21.80 8.68 17.46
N ALA A 272 -21.89 7.38 17.15
CA ALA A 272 -21.17 6.34 17.86
C ALA A 272 -19.65 6.52 17.71
N GLN A 273 -19.18 6.87 16.51
CA GLN A 273 -17.77 7.10 16.22
C GLN A 273 -17.22 8.32 17.00
N VAL A 274 -17.92 9.46 16.98
CA VAL A 274 -17.53 10.66 17.75
C VAL A 274 -17.42 10.35 19.25
N MET A 275 -18.38 9.60 19.79
CA MET A 275 -18.35 9.18 21.19
C MET A 275 -17.21 8.17 21.47
N GLY A 276 -17.00 7.21 20.57
CA GLY A 276 -15.92 6.22 20.68
C GLY A 276 -14.54 6.88 20.73
N TRP A 277 -14.29 7.88 19.88
CA TRP A 277 -13.03 8.62 19.92
C TRP A 277 -12.88 9.46 21.16
N ALA A 278 -13.92 10.19 21.57
CA ALA A 278 -13.82 11.02 22.76
C ALA A 278 -13.52 10.18 24.01
N ASN A 279 -14.00 8.92 24.05
CA ASN A 279 -13.68 7.95 25.11
C ASN A 279 -12.36 7.18 24.91
N SER A 280 -11.65 7.37 23.80
CA SER A 280 -10.43 6.62 23.53
C SER A 280 -9.24 7.13 24.35
N ALA A 281 -8.33 6.22 24.70
CA ALA A 281 -7.10 6.53 25.42
C ALA A 281 -6.23 7.58 24.70
N PHE A 282 -6.34 7.64 23.37
CA PHE A 282 -5.68 8.63 22.51
C PHE A 282 -5.87 10.08 22.98
N TYR A 283 -7.07 10.43 23.46
CA TYR A 283 -7.38 11.79 23.91
C TYR A 283 -7.19 11.99 25.42
N GLY A 284 -6.91 10.93 26.17
CA GLY A 284 -6.52 11.00 27.59
C GLY A 284 -7.53 11.67 28.53
N TYR A 285 -8.79 11.83 28.11
CA TYR A 285 -9.82 12.50 28.93
C TYR A 285 -10.27 11.58 30.06
N ARG A 286 -10.16 12.07 31.31
CA ARG A 286 -10.47 11.30 32.53
C ARG A 286 -11.87 11.57 33.10
N GLY A 287 -12.65 12.44 32.46
CA GLY A 287 -14.01 12.74 32.88
C GLY A 287 -15.04 11.83 32.22
N GLU A 288 -16.27 11.85 32.72
CA GLU A 288 -17.40 11.19 32.05
C GLU A 288 -17.85 11.99 30.83
N ILE A 289 -18.16 11.29 29.73
CA ILE A 289 -18.67 11.86 28.48
C ILE A 289 -20.10 11.37 28.30
N ASP A 290 -21.05 12.23 28.63
CA ASP A 290 -22.49 11.95 28.67
C ASP A 290 -23.24 12.36 27.40
N SER A 291 -22.60 13.16 26.52
CA SER A 291 -23.23 13.68 25.31
C SER A 291 -22.22 14.00 24.21
N ILE A 292 -22.71 14.03 22.97
CA ILE A 292 -21.94 14.44 21.78
C ILE A 292 -21.45 15.89 21.93
N GLU A 293 -22.24 16.77 22.53
CA GLU A 293 -21.83 18.16 22.77
C GLU A 293 -20.67 18.23 23.77
N THR A 294 -20.70 17.43 24.85
CA THR A 294 -19.59 17.27 25.79
C THR A 294 -18.35 16.72 25.09
N ALA A 295 -18.49 15.69 24.26
CA ALA A 295 -17.40 15.12 23.47
C ALA A 295 -16.72 16.16 22.57
N ILE A 296 -17.51 16.96 21.84
CA ILE A 296 -17.01 18.00 20.94
C ILE A 296 -16.36 19.15 21.72
N SER A 297 -17.02 19.67 22.75
CA SER A 297 -16.58 20.90 23.43
C SER A 297 -15.43 20.69 24.41
N ARG A 298 -15.38 19.54 25.10
CA ARG A 298 -14.41 19.30 26.20
C ARG A 298 -13.23 18.41 25.82
N VAL A 299 -13.38 17.55 24.80
CA VAL A 299 -12.38 16.52 24.49
C VAL A 299 -11.77 16.73 23.13
N LEU A 300 -12.58 16.68 22.07
CA LEU A 300 -12.08 16.63 20.70
C LEU A 300 -11.81 18.01 20.10
N GLY A 301 -12.64 19.00 20.45
CA GLY A 301 -12.63 20.35 19.89
C GLY A 301 -13.48 20.47 18.61
N PHE A 302 -14.15 21.61 18.45
CA PHE A 302 -15.07 21.87 17.33
C PHE A 302 -14.42 21.70 15.95
N ASP A 303 -13.28 22.36 15.72
CA ASP A 303 -12.59 22.33 14.42
C ASP A 303 -12.11 20.92 14.04
N ARG A 304 -11.72 20.10 15.01
CA ARG A 304 -11.28 18.73 14.74
C ARG A 304 -12.47 17.84 14.39
N VAL A 305 -13.54 17.90 15.18
CA VAL A 305 -14.75 17.09 14.93
C VAL A 305 -15.41 17.48 13.62
N ILE A 306 -15.51 18.77 13.28
CA ILE A 306 -16.15 19.16 12.02
C ILE A 306 -15.40 18.64 10.79
N ASN A 307 -14.06 18.64 10.82
CA ASN A 307 -13.24 18.10 9.74
C ASN A 307 -13.26 16.56 9.71
N LEU A 308 -13.20 15.92 10.88
CA LEU A 308 -13.29 14.46 10.99
C LEU A 308 -14.64 13.94 10.50
N SER A 309 -15.73 14.55 10.95
CA SER A 309 -17.09 14.24 10.50
C SER A 309 -17.24 14.44 9.00
N LEU A 310 -16.69 15.53 8.44
CA LEU A 310 -16.71 15.74 6.99
C LEU A 310 -15.94 14.63 6.26
N GLY A 311 -14.70 14.33 6.67
CA GLY A 311 -13.88 13.31 6.03
C GLY A 311 -14.54 11.94 6.03
N ILE A 312 -15.18 11.57 7.14
CA ILE A 312 -15.86 10.28 7.30
C ILE A 312 -17.15 10.20 6.50
N VAL A 313 -17.99 11.22 6.57
CA VAL A 313 -19.22 11.24 5.77
C VAL A 313 -18.91 11.13 4.29
N LEU A 314 -17.86 11.81 3.81
CA LEU A 314 -17.40 11.70 2.43
C LEU A 314 -16.84 10.30 2.10
N GLY A 315 -15.97 9.75 2.95
CA GLY A 315 -15.40 8.42 2.74
C GLY A 315 -16.44 7.29 2.76
N ASN A 316 -17.39 7.33 3.70
CA ASN A 316 -18.42 6.31 3.87
C ASN A 316 -19.49 6.30 2.78
N THR A 317 -19.53 7.32 1.91
CA THR A 317 -20.41 7.26 0.72
C THR A 317 -19.95 6.25 -0.31
N LEU A 318 -18.68 5.88 -0.29
CA LEU A 318 -18.03 5.07 -1.29
C LEU A 318 -17.93 3.62 -0.78
N GLN A 319 -18.58 2.71 -1.50
CA GLN A 319 -18.60 1.29 -1.13
C GLN A 319 -17.36 0.58 -1.66
N VAL A 320 -16.55 0.03 -0.75
CA VAL A 320 -15.28 -0.63 -1.07
C VAL A 320 -15.16 -1.87 -0.19
N PRO A 321 -14.52 -2.96 -0.66
CA PRO A 321 -14.18 -4.09 0.20
C PRO A 321 -13.37 -3.67 1.44
N SER A 322 -13.65 -4.30 2.59
CA SER A 322 -12.93 -4.00 3.83
C SER A 322 -11.47 -4.47 3.81
N GLU A 323 -11.20 -5.58 3.12
CA GLU A 323 -9.90 -6.26 3.05
C GLU A 323 -9.11 -5.94 1.77
N GLY A 324 -7.82 -6.25 1.80
CA GLY A 324 -6.87 -6.06 0.69
C GLY A 324 -5.93 -4.87 0.89
N PRO A 325 -4.87 -4.73 0.09
CA PRO A 325 -3.91 -3.62 0.21
C PRO A 325 -4.56 -2.23 0.19
N LEU A 326 -5.61 -2.03 -0.60
CA LEU A 326 -6.38 -0.78 -0.69
C LEU A 326 -7.74 -0.85 0.03
N GLY A 327 -8.01 -1.92 0.79
CA GLY A 327 -9.29 -2.10 1.49
C GLY A 327 -9.53 -1.05 2.57
N LEU A 328 -10.79 -0.90 2.99
CA LEU A 328 -11.21 0.14 3.95
C LEU A 328 -10.39 0.14 5.25
N ASN A 329 -9.99 -1.03 5.76
CA ASN A 329 -9.17 -1.14 6.97
C ASN A 329 -7.83 -0.40 6.82
N ASN A 330 -7.12 -0.67 5.72
CA ASN A 330 -5.82 -0.04 5.43
C ASN A 330 -5.98 1.43 5.04
N TYR A 331 -7.02 1.75 4.27
CA TYR A 331 -7.37 3.12 3.91
C TYR A 331 -7.56 4.00 5.16
N TRP A 332 -8.45 3.61 6.07
CA TRP A 332 -8.76 4.43 7.24
C TRP A 332 -7.58 4.54 8.20
N LYS A 333 -6.80 3.47 8.33
CA LYS A 333 -5.56 3.50 9.11
C LYS A 333 -4.58 4.54 8.55
N GLN A 334 -4.29 4.48 7.26
CA GLN A 334 -3.40 5.45 6.63
C GLN A 334 -3.97 6.87 6.71
N ALA A 335 -5.25 7.07 6.39
CA ALA A 335 -5.90 8.38 6.43
C ALA A 335 -5.82 9.02 7.82
N LEU A 336 -6.14 8.26 8.88
CA LEU A 336 -6.08 8.75 10.26
C LEU A 336 -4.64 9.06 10.70
N LEU A 337 -3.69 8.18 10.41
CA LEU A 337 -2.28 8.40 10.77
C LEU A 337 -1.70 9.61 10.04
N THR A 338 -1.96 9.72 8.74
CA THR A 338 -1.51 10.82 7.89
C THR A 338 -2.08 12.15 8.36
N ALA A 339 -3.39 12.21 8.62
CA ALA A 339 -4.04 13.42 9.14
C ALA A 339 -3.44 13.89 10.47
N ASN A 340 -3.20 12.96 11.40
CA ASN A 340 -2.61 13.29 12.69
C ASN A 340 -1.13 13.68 12.58
N LEU A 341 -0.34 12.96 11.80
CA LEU A 341 1.08 13.27 11.56
C LEU A 341 1.23 14.63 10.91
N ALA A 342 0.52 14.89 9.80
CA ALA A 342 0.58 16.16 9.09
C ALA A 342 0.14 17.33 9.99
N GLU A 343 -0.93 17.16 10.79
CA GLU A 343 -1.35 18.18 11.74
C GLU A 343 -0.25 18.45 12.79
N LYS A 344 0.35 17.41 13.39
CA LYS A 344 1.43 17.57 14.38
C LYS A 344 2.71 18.17 13.78
N LEU A 345 3.09 17.79 12.56
CA LEU A 345 4.20 18.38 11.82
C LEU A 345 3.94 19.87 11.55
N SER A 346 2.71 20.25 11.17
CA SER A 346 2.36 21.66 10.97
C SER A 346 2.55 22.52 12.22
N LEU A 347 2.41 21.95 13.42
CA LEU A 347 2.64 22.66 14.69
C LEU A 347 4.12 22.97 14.95
N LYS A 348 5.03 22.25 14.30
CA LYS A 348 6.48 22.49 14.36
C LYS A 348 6.94 23.57 13.37
N MET A 349 6.15 23.84 12.33
CA MET A 349 6.44 24.90 11.35
C MET A 349 6.38 26.29 11.98
N ASN A 350 7.08 27.25 11.35
CA ASN A 350 7.01 28.67 11.68
C ASN A 350 5.56 29.19 11.60
N VAL A 351 5.12 29.94 12.62
CA VAL A 351 3.76 30.47 12.73
C VAL A 351 3.35 31.33 11.52
N GLN A 352 4.28 32.02 10.87
CA GLN A 352 4.00 32.88 9.71
C GLN A 352 3.71 32.10 8.42
N THR A 353 4.28 30.90 8.28
CA THR A 353 4.14 30.04 7.10
C THR A 353 3.26 28.82 7.36
N ARG A 354 2.80 28.65 8.60
CA ARG A 354 2.00 27.51 9.03
C ARG A 354 0.64 27.48 8.33
N PRO A 355 0.29 26.37 7.65
CA PRO A 355 -1.04 26.22 7.06
C PRO A 355 -2.14 26.06 8.11
N VAL A 356 -3.39 26.31 7.71
CA VAL A 356 -4.56 26.17 8.60
C VAL A 356 -4.70 24.70 9.02
N ARG A 357 -4.53 24.42 10.31
CA ARG A 357 -4.52 23.07 10.90
C ARG A 357 -5.70 22.20 10.49
N GLY A 358 -6.93 22.73 10.55
CA GLY A 358 -8.12 21.98 10.19
C GLY A 358 -8.14 21.54 8.72
N ILE A 359 -7.55 22.35 7.83
CA ILE A 359 -7.40 22.01 6.42
C ILE A 359 -6.30 20.95 6.23
N VAL A 360 -5.17 21.05 6.96
CA VAL A 360 -4.12 20.01 6.95
C VAL A 360 -4.68 18.66 7.38
N TYR A 361 -5.43 18.63 8.49
CA TYR A 361 -6.03 17.41 9.00
C TYR A 361 -7.02 16.80 7.99
N LEU A 362 -7.90 17.62 7.42
CA LEU A 362 -8.87 17.17 6.41
C LEU A 362 -8.19 16.70 5.13
N ALA A 363 -7.14 17.38 4.67
CA ALA A 363 -6.34 16.94 3.52
C ALA A 363 -5.71 15.57 3.79
N GLY A 364 -5.13 15.35 4.98
CA GLY A 364 -4.59 14.05 5.36
C GLY A 364 -5.65 12.95 5.45
N LEU A 365 -6.90 13.27 5.81
CA LEU A 365 -8.00 12.29 5.79
C LEU A 365 -8.47 11.93 4.37
N LEU A 366 -8.39 12.88 3.43
CA LEU A 366 -8.98 12.76 2.09
C LEU A 366 -7.94 12.51 0.98
N HIS A 367 -6.64 12.52 1.29
CA HIS A 367 -5.59 12.45 0.27
C HIS A 367 -5.72 11.22 -0.65
N ASN A 368 -6.16 10.09 -0.10
CA ASN A 368 -6.33 8.83 -0.84
C ASN A 368 -7.78 8.52 -1.24
N ILE A 369 -8.70 9.49 -1.18
CA ILE A 369 -10.12 9.24 -1.53
C ILE A 369 -10.31 8.69 -2.95
N GLY A 370 -9.32 8.89 -3.83
CA GLY A 370 -9.29 8.29 -5.16
C GLY A 370 -9.35 6.76 -5.15
N HIS A 371 -8.73 6.09 -4.15
CA HIS A 371 -8.85 4.64 -3.98
C HIS A 371 -10.28 4.23 -3.67
N LEU A 372 -10.98 5.01 -2.84
CA LEU A 372 -12.36 4.73 -2.50
C LEU A 372 -13.28 4.87 -3.71
N LEU A 373 -13.09 5.93 -4.50
CA LEU A 373 -13.86 6.14 -5.72
C LEU A 373 -13.58 5.03 -6.72
N LEU A 374 -12.33 4.62 -6.87
CA LEU A 374 -11.96 3.50 -7.74
C LEU A 374 -12.66 2.20 -7.31
N GLY A 375 -12.65 1.88 -6.02
CA GLY A 375 -13.32 0.69 -5.49
C GLY A 375 -14.84 0.72 -5.68
N HIS A 376 -15.45 1.90 -5.55
CA HIS A 376 -16.89 2.09 -5.71
C HIS A 376 -17.35 2.04 -7.17
N ALA A 377 -16.69 2.80 -8.05
CA ALA A 377 -17.12 2.99 -9.43
C ALA A 377 -16.57 1.91 -10.39
N PHE A 378 -15.43 1.29 -10.06
CA PHE A 378 -14.76 0.30 -10.91
C PHE A 378 -14.33 -0.95 -10.13
N PRO A 379 -15.27 -1.71 -9.51
CA PRO A 379 -14.92 -2.86 -8.67
C PRO A 379 -14.02 -3.93 -9.33
N PRO A 380 -14.19 -4.28 -10.63
CA PRO A 380 -13.27 -5.22 -11.29
C PRO A 380 -11.85 -4.68 -11.40
N GLN A 381 -11.71 -3.40 -11.78
CA GLN A 381 -10.43 -2.72 -11.89
C GLN A 381 -9.73 -2.62 -10.53
N PHE A 382 -10.48 -2.26 -9.50
CA PHE A 382 -10.00 -2.20 -8.13
C PHE A 382 -9.51 -3.56 -7.63
N PHE A 383 -10.21 -4.65 -7.96
CA PHE A 383 -9.77 -6.00 -7.61
C PHE A 383 -8.43 -6.38 -8.26
N VAL A 384 -8.27 -6.12 -9.56
CA VAL A 384 -6.99 -6.35 -10.26
C VAL A 384 -5.88 -5.53 -9.64
N LEU A 385 -6.12 -4.24 -9.42
CA LEU A 385 -5.14 -3.35 -8.83
C LEU A 385 -4.67 -3.85 -7.47
N ASN A 386 -5.58 -4.25 -6.58
CA ASN A 386 -5.24 -4.83 -5.28
C ASN A 386 -4.33 -6.05 -5.43
N ARG A 387 -4.61 -6.94 -6.39
CA ARG A 387 -3.77 -8.12 -6.64
C ARG A 387 -2.38 -7.75 -7.16
N PHE A 388 -2.27 -6.77 -8.06
CA PHE A 388 -0.95 -6.30 -8.54
C PHE A 388 -0.13 -5.68 -7.43
N ILE A 389 -0.74 -4.85 -6.57
CA ILE A 389 -0.07 -4.24 -5.41
C ILE A 389 0.41 -5.33 -4.45
N GLU A 390 -0.44 -6.33 -4.21
CA GLU A 390 -0.16 -7.42 -3.28
C GLU A 390 1.10 -8.23 -3.65
N VAL A 391 1.31 -8.58 -4.93
CA VAL A 391 2.51 -9.31 -5.38
C VAL A 391 3.69 -8.43 -5.80
N ASN A 392 3.50 -7.11 -5.83
CA ASN A 392 4.56 -6.17 -6.14
C ASN A 392 4.73 -5.09 -5.05
N PRO A 393 5.04 -5.46 -3.80
CA PRO A 393 5.12 -4.50 -2.70
C PRO A 393 6.30 -3.53 -2.80
N HIS A 394 7.28 -3.83 -3.63
CA HIS A 394 8.48 -2.99 -3.86
C HIS A 394 8.20 -1.85 -4.86
N ILE A 395 7.06 -1.86 -5.55
CA ILE A 395 6.68 -0.83 -6.52
C ILE A 395 5.74 0.16 -5.84
N GLN A 396 5.90 1.45 -6.17
CA GLN A 396 4.99 2.50 -5.74
C GLN A 396 3.58 2.25 -6.32
N VAL A 397 2.55 2.44 -5.49
CA VAL A 397 1.16 2.15 -5.90
C VAL A 397 0.73 2.97 -7.12
N SER A 398 1.11 4.25 -7.18
CA SER A 398 0.78 5.15 -8.29
C SER A 398 1.38 4.71 -9.64
N ASP A 399 2.55 4.08 -9.64
CA ASP A 399 3.15 3.51 -10.86
C ASP A 399 2.35 2.31 -11.37
N ILE A 400 1.89 1.44 -10.46
CA ILE A 400 1.02 0.30 -10.80
C ILE A 400 -0.31 0.83 -11.36
N GLU A 401 -0.93 1.83 -10.71
CA GLU A 401 -2.18 2.43 -11.16
C GLU A 401 -2.06 3.04 -12.55
N LYS A 402 -1.02 3.85 -12.78
CA LYS A 402 -0.77 4.46 -14.08
C LYS A 402 -0.61 3.36 -15.14
N TYR A 403 0.13 2.30 -14.84
CA TYR A 403 0.31 1.17 -15.76
C TYR A 403 -0.98 0.43 -16.09
N VAL A 404 -1.73 0.01 -15.07
CA VAL A 404 -2.94 -0.82 -15.21
C VAL A 404 -4.16 -0.02 -15.67
N LEU A 405 -4.35 1.19 -15.13
CA LEU A 405 -5.58 1.98 -15.26
C LEU A 405 -5.41 3.22 -16.15
N GLY A 406 -4.19 3.71 -16.32
CA GLY A 406 -3.89 4.95 -17.07
C GLY A 406 -4.10 6.23 -16.30
N VAL A 407 -4.42 6.11 -15.02
CA VAL A 407 -4.72 7.22 -14.14
C VAL A 407 -4.32 6.79 -12.72
N THR A 408 -3.90 7.75 -11.92
CA THR A 408 -3.54 7.53 -10.51
C THR A 408 -4.66 7.94 -9.57
N HIS A 409 -4.64 7.41 -8.36
CA HIS A 409 -5.59 7.76 -7.30
C HIS A 409 -5.55 9.26 -6.95
N GLU A 410 -4.38 9.92 -7.04
CA GLU A 410 -4.28 11.37 -6.78
C GLU A 410 -5.10 12.18 -7.80
N GLN A 411 -5.09 11.75 -9.07
CA GLN A 411 -5.88 12.38 -10.14
C GLN A 411 -7.37 12.15 -9.89
N ILE A 412 -7.76 10.88 -9.67
CA ILE A 412 -9.15 10.47 -9.42
C ILE A 412 -9.72 11.23 -8.22
N GLY A 413 -8.99 11.23 -7.10
CA GLY A 413 -9.40 11.90 -5.87
C GLY A 413 -9.52 13.41 -6.07
N ALA A 414 -8.58 14.04 -6.77
CA ALA A 414 -8.64 15.48 -7.04
C ALA A 414 -9.84 15.85 -7.94
N TRP A 415 -10.20 15.02 -8.92
CA TRP A 415 -11.39 15.24 -9.73
C TRP A 415 -12.68 15.16 -8.90
N LEU A 416 -12.79 14.15 -8.03
CA LEU A 416 -13.92 14.01 -7.11
C LEU A 416 -14.05 15.21 -6.16
N LEU A 417 -12.95 15.59 -5.50
CA LEU A 417 -12.99 16.70 -4.54
C LEU A 417 -13.31 18.04 -5.21
N LYS A 418 -12.87 18.23 -6.46
CA LYS A 418 -13.25 19.39 -7.29
C LYS A 418 -14.71 19.37 -7.69
N SER A 419 -15.27 18.21 -8.10
CA SER A 419 -16.70 18.10 -8.43
C SER A 419 -17.60 18.37 -7.22
N TRP A 420 -17.08 18.04 -6.03
CA TRP A 420 -17.66 18.34 -4.72
C TRP A 420 -17.40 19.77 -4.23
N ASN A 421 -16.71 20.60 -5.02
CA ASN A 421 -16.42 22.00 -4.70
C ASN A 421 -15.70 22.18 -3.34
N LEU A 422 -14.79 21.27 -3.01
CA LEU A 422 -13.93 21.43 -1.83
C LEU A 422 -12.85 22.50 -2.06
N PRO A 423 -12.30 23.09 -0.97
CA PRO A 423 -11.23 24.07 -1.05
C PRO A 423 -10.03 23.61 -1.90
N ALA A 424 -9.40 24.56 -2.59
CA ALA A 424 -8.28 24.31 -3.49
C ALA A 424 -7.09 23.69 -2.76
N GLU A 425 -6.87 24.06 -1.50
CA GLU A 425 -5.86 23.50 -0.61
C GLU A 425 -5.97 21.97 -0.48
N ILE A 426 -7.20 21.47 -0.34
CA ILE A 426 -7.47 20.02 -0.21
C ILE A 426 -7.28 19.35 -1.57
N CYS A 427 -7.82 19.96 -2.63
CA CYS A 427 -7.71 19.41 -3.98
C CYS A 427 -6.24 19.32 -4.44
N GLU A 428 -5.42 20.32 -4.13
CA GLU A 428 -3.99 20.31 -4.43
C GLU A 428 -3.23 19.32 -3.58
N ALA A 429 -3.49 19.25 -2.27
CA ALA A 429 -2.88 18.25 -1.41
C ALA A 429 -3.20 16.82 -1.90
N THR A 430 -4.47 16.54 -2.24
CA THR A 430 -4.85 15.26 -2.83
C THR A 430 -4.16 15.02 -4.17
N ARG A 431 -4.02 16.02 -5.03
CA ARG A 431 -3.44 15.83 -6.38
C ARG A 431 -1.93 15.57 -6.38
N TRP A 432 -1.20 16.20 -5.46
CA TRP A 432 0.25 16.34 -5.56
C TRP A 432 1.02 15.73 -4.38
N HIS A 433 0.36 15.00 -3.47
CA HIS A 433 1.01 14.45 -2.27
C HIS A 433 2.07 13.37 -2.52
N HIS A 434 2.23 12.88 -3.76
CA HIS A 434 3.35 12.02 -4.18
C HIS A 434 4.44 12.78 -4.93
N GLN A 435 4.23 14.07 -5.25
CA GLN A 435 5.23 14.89 -5.91
C GLN A 435 6.16 15.52 -4.88
N GLU A 436 7.43 15.11 -4.93
CA GLU A 436 8.50 15.75 -4.18
C GLU A 436 8.70 17.20 -4.66
N GLU A 437 9.06 18.08 -3.72
CA GLU A 437 9.34 19.50 -3.99
C GLU A 437 8.21 20.25 -4.72
N TYR A 438 6.95 19.85 -4.55
CA TYR A 438 5.83 20.55 -5.15
C TYR A 438 5.80 22.03 -4.72
N ALA A 439 5.59 22.92 -5.69
CA ALA A 439 5.62 24.36 -5.50
C ALA A 439 4.34 25.02 -6.05
N SER A 440 3.55 25.61 -5.15
CA SER A 440 2.34 26.37 -5.43
C SER A 440 1.98 27.23 -4.21
N PRO A 441 1.01 28.17 -4.30
CA PRO A 441 0.48 28.88 -3.14
C PRO A 441 -0.05 27.98 -2.01
N HIS A 442 -0.42 26.74 -2.32
CA HIS A 442 -0.95 25.75 -1.39
C HIS A 442 -0.02 24.55 -1.17
N ALA A 443 1.23 24.62 -1.64
CA ALA A 443 2.17 23.50 -1.58
C ALA A 443 2.46 22.98 -0.17
N ALA A 444 2.40 23.84 0.86
CA ALA A 444 2.61 23.41 2.24
C ALA A 444 1.68 22.27 2.66
N TYR A 445 0.44 22.23 2.14
CA TYR A 445 -0.49 21.13 2.42
C TYR A 445 0.01 19.83 1.78
N SER A 446 0.34 19.85 0.49
CA SER A 446 0.85 18.68 -0.24
C SER A 446 2.14 18.15 0.37
N ASN A 447 3.08 19.03 0.68
CA ASN A 447 4.40 18.69 1.21
C ASN A 447 4.32 18.11 2.63
N LEU A 448 3.35 18.55 3.45
CA LEU A 448 3.08 17.92 4.75
C LEU A 448 2.52 16.51 4.60
N ILE A 449 1.61 16.27 3.63
CA ILE A 449 1.07 14.93 3.37
C ILE A 449 2.16 14.03 2.81
N PHE A 450 2.97 14.52 1.87
CA PHE A 450 4.12 13.81 1.32
C PHE A 450 5.08 13.35 2.44
N LEU A 451 5.49 14.27 3.32
CA LEU A 451 6.38 13.95 4.44
C LEU A 451 5.74 12.92 5.40
N ALA A 452 4.47 13.09 5.74
CA ALA A 452 3.76 12.14 6.61
C ALA A 452 3.65 10.74 5.98
N ASN A 453 3.33 10.67 4.69
CA ASN A 453 3.26 9.42 3.94
C ASN A 453 4.62 8.74 3.81
N HIS A 454 5.69 9.50 3.60
CA HIS A 454 7.05 8.95 3.57
C HIS A 454 7.43 8.36 4.94
N MET A 455 7.14 9.07 6.03
CA MET A 455 7.39 8.57 7.40
C MET A 455 6.59 7.29 7.70
N LEU A 456 5.35 7.19 7.22
CA LEU A 456 4.53 5.98 7.34
C LEU A 456 5.03 4.84 6.43
N GLY A 457 5.49 5.17 5.22
CA GLY A 457 6.09 4.24 4.27
C GLY A 457 7.32 3.55 4.86
N SER A 458 8.14 4.27 5.63
CA SER A 458 9.26 3.70 6.41
C SER A 458 8.86 2.65 7.44
N GLN A 459 7.58 2.55 7.76
CA GLN A 459 7.00 1.56 8.67
C GLN A 459 6.11 0.55 7.94
N PHE A 460 6.16 0.55 6.60
CA PHE A 460 5.30 -0.28 5.74
C PHE A 460 3.80 0.00 5.93
N ILE A 461 3.45 1.24 6.28
CA ILE A 461 2.06 1.67 6.42
C ILE A 461 1.69 2.53 5.21
N GLY A 462 0.67 2.08 4.47
CA GLY A 462 0.06 2.85 3.39
C GLY A 462 0.58 2.54 2.00
N ASP A 463 0.41 3.50 1.10
CA ASP A 463 0.71 3.41 -0.33
C ASP A 463 2.13 3.83 -0.73
N SER A 464 2.82 4.55 0.15
CA SER A 464 4.22 4.94 -0.02
C SER A 464 5.16 3.81 0.37
N ARG A 465 6.23 3.65 -0.39
CA ARG A 465 7.30 2.69 -0.05
C ARG A 465 8.36 3.36 0.80
N PRO A 466 9.09 2.60 1.64
CA PRO A 466 10.23 3.17 2.34
C PRO A 466 11.18 3.80 1.32
N GLY A 467 11.94 4.81 1.74
CA GLY A 467 12.78 5.59 0.83
C GLY A 467 13.89 6.32 1.56
N THR A 468 14.72 7.03 0.80
CA THR A 468 15.61 8.05 1.37
C THR A 468 14.74 9.14 1.99
N PHE A 469 15.05 9.52 3.23
CA PHE A 469 14.28 10.54 3.94
C PHE A 469 14.28 11.85 3.13
N PRO A 470 13.14 12.52 2.91
CA PRO A 470 13.06 13.63 1.95
C PRO A 470 13.57 14.94 2.56
N GLU A 471 14.89 15.15 2.58
CA GLU A 471 15.49 16.35 3.17
C GLU A 471 15.02 17.65 2.48
N ALA A 472 14.86 17.65 1.16
CA ALA A 472 14.38 18.82 0.42
C ALA A 472 12.99 19.28 0.90
N VAL A 473 12.09 18.34 1.20
CA VAL A 473 10.75 18.64 1.71
C VAL A 473 10.78 19.21 3.13
N LEU A 474 11.70 18.73 3.98
CA LEU A 474 11.91 19.33 5.31
C LEU A 474 12.31 20.81 5.20
N GLU A 475 13.24 21.13 4.31
CA GLU A 475 13.69 22.50 4.07
C GLU A 475 12.54 23.40 3.60
N LEU A 476 11.73 22.93 2.65
CA LEU A 476 10.54 23.65 2.16
C LEU A 476 9.52 23.94 3.26
N LEU A 477 9.37 23.02 4.22
CA LEU A 477 8.45 23.16 5.35
C LEU A 477 9.06 23.94 6.53
N GLY A 478 10.36 24.24 6.49
CA GLY A 478 11.09 24.85 7.60
C GLY A 478 11.13 23.95 8.84
N LEU A 479 11.26 22.63 8.63
CA LEU A 479 11.34 21.61 9.67
C LEU A 479 12.75 21.01 9.72
N SER A 480 13.16 20.55 10.89
CA SER A 480 14.36 19.70 11.01
C SER A 480 13.98 18.22 11.01
N LYS A 481 14.95 17.34 10.71
CA LYS A 481 14.77 15.89 10.87
C LYS A 481 14.37 15.52 12.31
N GLN A 482 14.95 16.21 13.30
CA GLN A 482 14.63 16.02 14.71
C GLN A 482 13.17 16.40 15.03
N ASP A 483 12.60 17.41 14.37
CA ASP A 483 11.19 17.75 14.54
C ASP A 483 10.30 16.60 14.06
N ALA A 484 10.58 16.05 12.88
CA ALA A 484 9.84 14.92 12.31
C ALA A 484 9.96 13.67 13.20
N GLU A 485 11.18 13.31 13.62
CA GLU A 485 11.43 12.19 14.54
C GLU A 485 10.70 12.37 15.88
N SER A 486 10.69 13.58 16.46
CA SER A 486 9.97 13.85 17.70
C SER A 486 8.46 13.65 17.57
N VAL A 487 7.89 14.04 16.42
CA VAL A 487 6.47 13.85 16.10
C VAL A 487 6.17 12.37 15.92
N TRP A 488 7.06 11.63 15.24
CA TRP A 488 6.95 10.18 15.05
C TRP A 488 6.91 9.43 16.38
N MET A 489 7.86 9.70 17.28
CA MET A 489 7.91 9.06 18.61
C MET A 489 6.62 9.24 19.41
N THR A 490 5.97 10.41 19.26
CA THR A 490 4.70 10.69 19.94
C THR A 490 3.50 10.04 19.22
N MET A 491 3.64 9.54 18.00
CA MET A 491 2.58 8.90 17.23
C MET A 491 2.64 7.38 17.29
N ASP A 492 3.85 6.82 17.34
CA ASP A 492 4.10 5.38 17.39
C ASP A 492 3.35 4.68 18.53
N GLU A 493 3.36 5.30 19.72
CA GLU A 493 2.65 4.82 20.92
C GLU A 493 1.14 4.64 20.71
N PHE A 494 0.54 5.31 19.72
CA PHE A 494 -0.90 5.35 19.49
C PHE A 494 -1.36 4.61 18.23
N ILE A 495 -0.45 3.99 17.49
CA ILE A 495 -0.79 3.21 16.29
C ILE A 495 -1.84 2.13 16.60
N PRO A 496 -1.77 1.36 17.71
CA PRO A 496 -2.77 0.34 18.04
C PRO A 496 -4.19 0.91 18.20
N GLU A 497 -4.33 2.06 18.84
CA GLU A 497 -5.59 2.75 19.00
C GLU A 497 -6.13 3.25 17.66
N VAL A 498 -5.27 3.80 16.80
CA VAL A 498 -5.66 4.24 15.45
C VAL A 498 -6.08 3.04 14.59
N ASP A 499 -5.44 1.87 14.73
CA ASP A 499 -5.86 0.63 14.05
C ASP A 499 -7.26 0.20 14.50
N SER A 500 -7.55 0.28 15.80
CA SER A 500 -8.88 0.02 16.36
C SER A 500 -9.93 0.98 15.80
N MET A 501 -9.61 2.28 15.76
CA MET A 501 -10.48 3.30 15.16
C MET A 501 -10.72 3.04 13.67
N ALA A 502 -9.69 2.68 12.92
CA ALA A 502 -9.80 2.38 11.49
C ALA A 502 -10.73 1.19 11.22
N ARG A 503 -10.65 0.13 12.02
CA ARG A 503 -11.56 -1.02 11.92
C ARG A 503 -13.01 -0.64 12.22
N GLN A 504 -13.24 0.25 13.18
CA GLN A 504 -14.59 0.77 13.47
C GLN A 504 -15.16 1.64 12.33
N LEU A 505 -14.28 2.29 11.54
CA LEU A 505 -14.68 3.05 10.36
C LEU A 505 -14.91 2.17 9.13
N ALA A 506 -14.26 1.02 9.07
CA ALA A 506 -14.37 0.05 7.97
C ALA A 506 -15.51 -0.99 8.15
N ALA A 507 -16.10 -1.04 9.35
CA ALA A 507 -17.23 -1.89 9.72
C ALA A 507 -18.56 -1.20 9.44
#